data_AF-A0A6L7IML1-F1
#
_entry.id   AF-A0A6L7IML1-F1
#
_cell.length_a   1.000
_cell.length_b   1.000
_cell.length_c   1.000
_cell.angle_alpha   90.00
_cell.angle_beta   90.00
_cell.angle_gamma   90.00
#
_symmetry.space_group_name_H-M   'P 1'
#
loop_
_entity.id
_entity.type
_entity.pdbx_description
1 polymer ?
#
loop_
_entity_poly.entity_id
_entity_poly.type
_entity_poly.pdbx_seq_one_letter_code
_entity_poly.pdbx_strand_id
1 'polypeptide(L)'
;MFSTFRQNEEAAEKYFRILKLNPDDNMGARYELFTVSLEINAFKIIEALLKEYPDEYGANWTYNKVLYHIKKNEIKKAEEEWFMAINTNRHVPRYLLGKTKLPKKLPDYMSIGYADEAQCYVAENLHLWEETEGALDFIKSKI
;
A
#
# COMPACT_ATOMS: atom_id res chain seq x y z
N MET A 1 15.39 -14.60 -4.74
CA MET A 1 14.78 -14.27 -3.44
C MET A 1 15.70 -13.39 -2.58
N PHE A 2 16.92 -13.81 -2.23
CA PHE A 2 17.84 -12.99 -1.39
C PHE A 2 18.28 -11.64 -2.01
N SER A 3 18.44 -11.56 -3.34
CA SER A 3 18.84 -10.31 -4.00
C SER A 3 17.77 -9.22 -3.92
N THR A 4 16.50 -9.59 -4.06
CA THR A 4 15.36 -8.65 -4.04
C THR A 4 15.14 -8.12 -2.63
N PHE A 5 15.18 -8.99 -1.63
CA PHE A 5 15.05 -8.58 -0.22
C PHE A 5 16.10 -7.53 0.17
N ARG A 6 17.37 -7.76 -0.19
CA ARG A 6 18.45 -6.81 0.08
C ARG A 6 18.26 -5.48 -0.68
N GLN A 7 17.80 -5.52 -1.92
CA GLN A 7 17.49 -4.31 -2.69
C GLN A 7 16.37 -3.49 -2.04
N ASN A 8 15.39 -4.16 -1.45
CA ASN A 8 14.28 -3.51 -0.75
C ASN A 8 14.72 -2.90 0.59
N GLU A 9 15.63 -3.53 1.33
CA GLU A 9 16.26 -2.91 2.52
C GLU A 9 17.05 -1.65 2.16
N GLU A 10 17.86 -1.71 1.10
CA GLU A 10 18.62 -0.55 0.60
C GLU A 10 17.68 0.57 0.11
N ALA A 11 16.55 0.21 -0.52
CA ALA A 11 15.52 1.17 -0.93
C ALA A 11 14.81 1.82 0.27
N ALA A 12 14.43 1.04 1.29
CA ALA A 12 13.81 1.56 2.51
C ALA A 12 14.75 2.55 3.22
N GLU A 13 16.04 2.21 3.33
CA GLU A 13 17.04 3.11 3.90
C GLU A 13 17.16 4.41 3.07
N LYS A 14 17.17 4.31 1.75
CA LYS A 14 17.24 5.47 0.85
C LYS A 14 16.03 6.39 1.03
N TYR A 15 14.81 5.86 1.04
CA TYR A 15 13.61 6.67 1.22
C TYR A 15 13.54 7.30 2.61
N PHE A 16 13.92 6.56 3.65
CA PHE A 16 14.01 7.13 5.00
C PHE A 16 15.03 8.28 5.08
N ARG A 17 16.18 8.16 4.41
CA ARG A 17 17.16 9.25 4.31
C ARG A 17 16.61 10.44 3.53
N ILE A 18 15.85 10.22 2.45
CA ILE A 18 15.21 11.29 1.68
C ILE A 18 14.23 12.07 2.57
N LEU A 19 13.37 11.39 3.32
CA LEU A 19 12.41 12.03 4.24
C LEU A 19 13.11 12.84 5.34
N LYS A 20 14.25 12.37 5.84
CA LYS A 20 15.06 13.14 6.80
C LYS A 20 15.66 14.43 6.21
N LEU A 21 16.01 14.42 4.93
CA LEU A 21 16.62 15.56 4.24
C LEU A 21 15.58 16.51 3.64
N ASN A 22 14.39 16.01 3.34
CA ASN A 22 13.28 16.74 2.75
C ASN A 22 12.00 16.46 3.55
N PRO A 23 11.81 17.11 4.72
CA PRO A 23 10.67 16.87 5.59
C PRO A 23 9.33 17.25 4.95
N ASP A 24 9.33 18.16 3.96
CA ASP A 24 8.13 18.55 3.23
C ASP A 24 7.59 17.44 2.32
N ASP A 25 8.37 16.37 2.10
CA ASP A 25 8.05 15.22 1.25
C ASP A 25 7.35 15.59 -0.07
N ASN A 26 7.90 16.62 -0.73
CA ASN A 26 7.35 17.15 -1.99
C ASN A 26 7.33 16.12 -3.15
N MET A 27 7.93 14.95 -2.96
CA MET A 27 8.03 13.88 -3.95
C MET A 27 7.22 12.63 -3.58
N GLY A 28 6.58 12.58 -2.41
CA GLY A 28 5.77 11.43 -1.99
C GLY A 28 6.59 10.18 -1.59
N ALA A 29 7.83 10.35 -1.15
CA ALA A 29 8.71 9.27 -0.70
C ALA A 29 8.11 8.47 0.46
N ARG A 30 7.17 9.04 1.22
CA ARG A 30 6.46 8.31 2.30
C ARG A 30 5.63 7.14 1.79
N TYR A 31 4.96 7.26 0.64
CA TYR A 31 4.13 6.17 0.06
C TYR A 31 5.00 5.01 -0.41
N GLU A 32 6.13 5.33 -1.04
CA GLU A 32 7.13 4.36 -1.45
C GLU A 32 7.76 3.66 -0.25
N LEU A 33 8.11 4.42 0.80
CA LEU A 33 8.65 3.84 2.03
C LEU A 33 7.65 2.89 2.70
N PHE A 34 6.36 3.21 2.72
CA PHE A 34 5.34 2.30 3.26
C PHE A 34 5.31 1.01 2.43
N THR A 35 5.21 1.13 1.11
CA THR A 35 5.15 0.01 0.17
C THR A 35 6.36 -0.93 0.33
N VAL A 36 7.57 -0.40 0.25
CA VAL A 36 8.81 -1.19 0.43
C VAL A 36 8.90 -1.78 1.83
N SER A 37 8.45 -1.06 2.87
CA SER A 37 8.44 -1.59 4.24
C SER A 37 7.50 -2.77 4.41
N LEU A 38 6.40 -2.85 3.65
CA LEU A 38 5.52 -4.02 3.62
C LEU A 38 6.19 -5.22 2.95
N GLU A 39 6.99 -5.00 1.91
CA GLU A 39 7.73 -6.05 1.20
C GLU A 39 8.75 -6.74 2.12
N ILE A 40 9.47 -5.96 2.93
CA ILE A 40 10.50 -6.48 3.86
C ILE A 40 9.97 -6.73 5.28
N ASN A 41 8.67 -6.56 5.53
CA ASN A 41 8.05 -6.65 6.85
C ASN A 41 8.70 -5.76 7.92
N ALA A 42 9.18 -4.57 7.54
CA ALA A 42 9.77 -3.59 8.44
C ALA A 42 8.70 -2.83 9.25
N PHE A 43 7.96 -3.55 10.09
CA PHE A 43 6.80 -3.02 10.82
C PHE A 43 7.12 -1.81 11.70
N LYS A 44 8.32 -1.71 12.26
CA LYS A 44 8.73 -0.53 13.04
C LYS A 44 8.79 0.75 12.20
N ILE A 45 9.16 0.64 10.92
CA ILE A 45 9.17 1.77 9.99
C ILE A 45 7.74 2.17 9.65
N ILE A 46 6.88 1.18 9.40
CA ILE A 46 5.45 1.43 9.15
C ILE A 46 4.79 2.11 10.36
N GLU A 47 5.04 1.63 11.58
CA GLU A 47 4.52 2.24 12.81
C GLU A 47 5.00 3.70 12.98
N ALA A 48 6.25 3.98 12.63
CA ALA A 48 6.78 5.35 12.63
C ALA A 48 6.09 6.23 11.59
N LEU A 49 5.90 5.73 10.36
CA LEU A 49 5.18 6.43 9.30
C LEU A 49 3.72 6.74 9.69
N LEU A 50 3.00 5.76 10.24
CA LEU A 50 1.61 5.93 10.66
C LEU A 50 1.47 6.94 11.82
N LYS A 51 2.51 7.09 12.65
CA LYS A 51 2.55 8.11 13.71
C LYS A 51 2.85 9.50 13.16
N GLU A 52 3.77 9.60 12.21
CA GLU A 52 4.21 10.87 11.63
C GLU A 52 3.15 11.46 10.69
N TYR A 53 2.43 10.60 9.96
CA TYR A 53 1.42 10.99 8.97
C TYR A 53 0.04 10.40 9.34
N PRO A 54 -0.59 10.84 10.45
CA PRO A 54 -1.85 10.28 10.91
C PRO A 54 -3.04 10.61 10.00
N ASP A 55 -2.97 11.72 9.28
CA ASP A 55 -4.05 12.24 8.43
C ASP A 55 -3.89 11.85 6.95
N GLU A 56 -2.89 11.02 6.63
CA GLU A 56 -2.62 10.59 5.26
C GLU A 56 -3.67 9.58 4.77
N TYR A 57 -4.02 9.71 3.49
CA TYR A 57 -5.13 9.01 2.86
C TYR A 57 -4.79 8.59 1.42
N GLY A 58 -5.81 8.21 0.66
CA GLY A 58 -5.66 7.68 -0.69
C GLY A 58 -5.49 6.16 -0.72
N ALA A 59 -5.52 5.60 -1.93
CA ALA A 59 -5.51 4.16 -2.13
C ALA A 59 -4.24 3.53 -1.55
N ASN A 60 -3.07 4.10 -1.82
CA ASN A 60 -1.80 3.57 -1.31
C ASN A 60 -1.82 3.45 0.22
N TRP A 61 -2.10 4.55 0.93
CA TRP A 61 -2.02 4.56 2.39
C TRP A 61 -3.04 3.62 3.03
N THR A 62 -4.31 3.76 2.65
CA THR A 62 -5.41 3.05 3.33
C THR A 62 -5.41 1.56 3.05
N TYR A 63 -5.10 1.13 1.81
CA TYR A 63 -4.99 -0.29 1.50
C TYR A 63 -3.70 -0.91 2.06
N ASN A 64 -2.61 -0.16 2.15
CA ASN A 64 -1.38 -0.64 2.79
C ASN A 64 -1.56 -0.84 4.31
N LYS A 65 -2.40 -0.04 4.99
CA LYS A 65 -2.79 -0.29 6.38
C LYS A 65 -3.56 -1.61 6.55
N VAL A 66 -4.46 -1.95 5.62
CA VAL A 66 -5.14 -3.26 5.62
C VAL A 66 -4.10 -4.37 5.53
N LEU A 67 -3.20 -4.31 4.55
CA LEU A 67 -2.20 -5.34 4.35
C LEU A 67 -1.23 -5.47 5.52
N TYR A 68 -0.85 -4.34 6.13
CA TYR A 68 -0.04 -4.30 7.34
C TYR A 68 -0.67 -5.11 8.48
N HIS A 69 -1.96 -4.92 8.75
CA HIS A 69 -2.64 -5.67 9.81
C HIS A 69 -2.85 -7.15 9.45
N ILE A 70 -3.08 -7.48 8.17
CA ILE A 70 -3.13 -8.88 7.73
C ILE A 70 -1.78 -9.56 7.98
N LYS A 71 -0.66 -8.91 7.59
CA LYS A 71 0.69 -9.43 7.83
C LYS A 71 1.03 -9.59 9.31
N LYS A 72 0.46 -8.76 10.19
CA LYS A 72 0.57 -8.91 11.67
C LYS A 72 -0.42 -9.92 12.27
N ASN A 73 -1.24 -10.57 11.46
CA ASN A 73 -2.33 -11.45 11.89
C ASN A 73 -3.34 -10.75 12.83
N GLU A 74 -3.55 -9.45 12.63
CA GLU A 74 -4.46 -8.60 13.39
C GLU A 74 -5.78 -8.39 12.62
N ILE A 75 -6.50 -9.49 12.34
CA ILE A 75 -7.65 -9.47 11.41
C ILE A 75 -8.73 -8.45 11.80
N LYS A 76 -9.04 -8.28 13.09
CA LYS A 76 -10.02 -7.27 13.53
C LYS A 76 -9.62 -5.84 13.14
N LYS A 77 -8.34 -5.50 13.27
CA LYS A 77 -7.83 -4.19 12.84
C LYS A 77 -7.82 -4.08 11.33
N ALA A 78 -7.51 -5.17 10.62
CA ALA A 78 -7.62 -5.19 9.16
C ALA A 78 -9.06 -4.92 8.68
N GLU A 79 -10.08 -5.38 9.42
CA GLU A 79 -11.49 -5.08 9.14
C GLU A 79 -11.84 -3.61 9.36
N GLU A 80 -11.31 -3.00 10.41
CA GLU A 80 -11.47 -1.57 10.68
C GLU A 80 -10.82 -0.73 9.57
N GLU A 81 -9.57 -1.05 9.20
CA GLU A 81 -8.87 -0.37 8.12
C GLU A 81 -9.50 -0.62 6.75
N TRP A 82 -10.10 -1.79 6.54
CA TRP A 82 -10.83 -2.10 5.32
C TRP A 82 -12.01 -1.15 5.11
N PHE A 83 -12.74 -0.81 6.18
CA PHE A 83 -13.84 0.16 6.09
C PHE A 83 -13.32 1.54 5.64
N MET A 84 -12.14 1.96 6.09
CA MET A 84 -11.52 3.21 5.64
C MET A 84 -11.04 3.10 4.19
N ALA A 85 -10.39 1.99 3.83
CA ALA A 85 -9.88 1.76 2.48
C ALA A 85 -10.99 1.74 1.43
N ILE A 86 -12.09 1.02 1.67
CA ILE A 86 -13.20 0.93 0.72
C ILE A 86 -13.93 2.27 0.52
N ASN A 87 -14.03 3.09 1.57
CA ASN A 87 -14.59 4.43 1.49
C ASN A 87 -13.65 5.40 0.77
N THR A 88 -12.34 5.19 0.91
CA THR A 88 -11.31 6.01 0.23
C THR A 88 -11.30 5.73 -1.25
N ASN A 89 -11.23 4.46 -1.67
CA ASN A 89 -11.26 4.11 -3.09
C ASN A 89 -11.96 2.77 -3.34
N ARG A 90 -13.26 2.82 -3.65
CA ARG A 90 -14.09 1.64 -3.89
C ARG A 90 -13.72 0.81 -5.13
N HIS A 91 -12.83 1.32 -5.99
CA HIS A 91 -12.47 0.67 -7.26
C HIS A 91 -11.37 -0.38 -7.09
N VAL A 92 -10.47 -0.19 -6.11
CA VAL A 92 -9.30 -1.06 -5.86
C VAL A 92 -9.64 -2.55 -5.77
N PRO A 93 -10.67 -2.99 -5.01
CA PRO A 93 -10.93 -4.42 -4.82
C PRO A 93 -11.25 -5.14 -6.12
N ARG A 94 -11.88 -4.45 -7.08
CA ARG A 94 -12.25 -5.04 -8.36
C ARG A 94 -11.02 -5.32 -9.23
N TYR A 95 -10.00 -4.46 -9.15
CA TYR A 95 -8.72 -4.67 -9.83
C TYR A 95 -7.87 -5.72 -9.10
N LEU A 96 -7.76 -5.65 -7.77
CA LEU A 96 -7.03 -6.65 -6.96
C LEU A 96 -7.52 -8.08 -7.22
N LEU A 97 -8.84 -8.27 -7.29
CA LEU A 97 -9.45 -9.59 -7.51
C LEU A 97 -9.52 -9.99 -8.99
N GLY A 98 -8.90 -9.23 -9.91
CA GLY A 98 -8.91 -9.52 -11.34
C GLY A 98 -10.28 -9.45 -12.01
N LYS A 99 -11.30 -8.87 -11.36
CA LYS A 99 -12.66 -8.68 -11.90
C LYS A 99 -12.72 -7.56 -12.96
N THR A 100 -11.70 -6.71 -13.02
CA THR A 100 -11.41 -5.77 -14.10
C THR A 100 -9.94 -5.86 -14.45
N LYS A 101 -9.61 -5.84 -15.75
CA LYS A 101 -8.21 -5.76 -16.20
C LYS A 101 -7.69 -4.34 -16.04
N LEU A 102 -6.43 -4.22 -15.63
CA LEU A 102 -5.71 -2.95 -15.72
C LEU A 102 -5.59 -2.49 -17.19
N PRO A 103 -5.57 -1.16 -17.44
CA PRO A 103 -5.35 -0.65 -18.78
C PRO A 103 -3.94 -1.01 -19.26
N LYS A 104 -3.75 -1.07 -20.59
CA LYS A 104 -2.43 -1.35 -21.19
C LYS A 104 -1.41 -0.24 -20.91
N LYS A 105 -1.88 1.00 -20.77
CA LYS A 105 -1.10 2.17 -20.36
C LYS A 105 -1.74 2.70 -19.09
N LEU A 106 -0.93 2.91 -18.05
CA LEU A 106 -1.40 3.53 -16.82
C LEU A 106 -1.74 5.02 -17.04
N PRO A 107 -2.66 5.58 -16.25
CA PRO A 107 -2.95 7.01 -16.28
C PRO A 107 -1.70 7.85 -16.06
N ASP A 108 -1.55 8.96 -16.81
CA ASP A 108 -0.45 9.90 -16.62
C ASP A 108 -0.66 10.77 -15.35
N TYR A 109 -1.90 10.85 -14.88
CA TYR A 109 -2.33 11.52 -13.64
C TYR A 109 -3.38 10.68 -12.95
N MET A 110 -3.45 10.79 -11.64
CA MET A 110 -4.48 10.13 -10.84
C MET A 110 -5.26 11.13 -9.99
N SER A 111 -6.51 10.80 -9.73
CA SER A 111 -7.42 11.55 -8.86
C SER A 111 -7.74 10.69 -7.65
N ILE A 112 -7.50 11.22 -6.45
CA ILE A 112 -7.73 10.45 -5.21
C ILE A 112 -9.19 10.00 -5.13
N GLY A 113 -9.39 8.71 -4.88
CA GLY A 113 -10.67 8.02 -4.75
C GLY A 113 -11.28 7.53 -6.07
N TYR A 114 -10.65 7.81 -7.21
CA TYR A 114 -11.16 7.42 -8.53
C TYR A 114 -10.46 6.18 -9.09
N ALA A 115 -10.99 5.68 -10.21
CA ALA A 115 -10.53 4.46 -10.84
C ALA A 115 -9.08 4.55 -11.37
N ASP A 116 -8.60 5.75 -11.70
CA ASP A 116 -7.22 6.01 -12.12
C ASP A 116 -6.21 5.78 -10.97
N GLU A 117 -6.49 6.29 -9.78
CA GLU A 117 -5.69 6.01 -8.58
C GLU A 117 -5.69 4.51 -8.26
N ALA A 118 -6.85 3.84 -8.36
CA ALA A 118 -6.93 2.41 -8.13
C ALA A 118 -6.11 1.60 -9.14
N GLN A 119 -6.03 2.04 -10.40
CA GLN A 119 -5.21 1.39 -11.42
C GLN A 119 -3.73 1.50 -11.11
N CYS A 120 -3.26 2.71 -10.75
CA CYS A 120 -1.86 2.93 -10.36
C CYS A 120 -1.51 2.10 -9.12
N TYR A 121 -2.32 2.19 -8.07
CA TYR A 121 -2.11 1.43 -6.83
C TYR A 121 -1.98 -0.08 -7.09
N VAL A 122 -2.93 -0.67 -7.82
CA VAL A 122 -2.90 -2.12 -8.07
C VAL A 122 -1.75 -2.50 -9.00
N ALA A 123 -1.41 -1.69 -9.99
CA ALA A 123 -0.26 -1.96 -10.85
C ALA A 123 1.06 -2.01 -10.06
N GLU A 124 1.18 -1.17 -9.04
CA GLU A 124 2.36 -1.06 -8.20
C GLU A 124 2.38 -2.05 -7.03
N ASN A 125 1.22 -2.50 -6.54
CA ASN A 125 1.12 -3.22 -5.26
C ASN A 125 0.48 -4.62 -5.37
N LEU A 126 0.01 -5.07 -6.54
CA LEU A 126 -0.66 -6.38 -6.65
C LEU A 126 0.19 -7.53 -6.10
N HIS A 127 1.50 -7.51 -6.34
CA HIS A 127 2.42 -8.55 -5.85
C HIS A 127 2.39 -8.67 -4.32
N LEU A 128 2.29 -7.55 -3.60
CA LEU A 128 2.18 -7.55 -2.15
C LEU A 128 0.92 -8.28 -1.65
N TRP A 129 -0.19 -8.13 -2.38
CA TRP A 129 -1.45 -8.82 -2.07
C TRP A 129 -1.41 -10.30 -2.42
N GLU A 130 -0.75 -10.66 -3.52
CA GLU A 130 -0.58 -12.06 -3.94
C GLU A 130 0.38 -12.83 -3.01
N GLU A 131 1.44 -12.17 -2.53
CA GLU A 131 2.44 -12.76 -1.64
C GLU A 131 1.98 -12.85 -0.17
N THR A 132 1.00 -12.04 0.23
CA THR A 132 0.48 -12.05 1.59
C THR A 132 -0.62 -13.10 1.72
N GLU A 133 -0.31 -14.18 2.44
CA GLU A 133 -1.25 -15.29 2.68
C GLU A 133 -2.60 -14.79 3.21
N GLY A 134 -3.69 -15.20 2.55
CA GLY A 134 -5.06 -14.86 2.92
C GLY A 134 -5.48 -13.42 2.59
N ALA A 135 -4.62 -12.56 2.04
CA ALA A 135 -4.97 -11.16 1.78
C ALA A 135 -6.07 -11.00 0.72
N LEU A 136 -5.97 -11.71 -0.41
CA LEU A 136 -7.01 -11.66 -1.45
C LEU A 136 -8.32 -12.32 -0.99
N ASP A 137 -8.25 -13.41 -0.22
CA ASP A 137 -9.43 -14.06 0.36
C ASP A 137 -10.13 -13.18 1.39
N PHE A 138 -9.37 -12.43 2.19
CA PHE A 138 -9.90 -11.42 3.09
C PHE A 138 -10.74 -10.41 2.30
N ILE A 139 -10.23 -9.84 1.22
CA ILE A 139 -10.98 -8.87 0.40
C ILE A 139 -12.22 -9.51 -0.23
N LYS A 140 -12.08 -10.74 -0.76
CA LYS A 140 -13.19 -11.49 -1.35
C LYS A 140 -14.32 -11.76 -0.36
N SER A 141 -14.02 -11.92 0.93
CA SER A 141 -15.02 -12.13 1.99
C SER A 141 -15.83 -10.87 2.35
N LYS A 142 -15.41 -9.68 1.87
CA LYS A 142 -15.99 -8.39 2.25
C LYS A 142 -16.87 -7.74 1.17
N ILE A 143 -16.99 -8.33 -0.01
CA ILE A 143 -17.66 -7.73 -1.18
C ILE A 143 -18.70 -8.64 -1.83
#